data_AF-A0A950T1C3-F1
#
_entry.id   AF-A0A950T1C3-F1
#
_cell.length_a   1.000
_cell.length_b   1.000
_cell.length_c   1.000
_cell.angle_alpha   90.00
_cell.angle_beta   90.00
_cell.angle_gamma   90.00
#
_symmetry.space_group_name_H-M   'P 1'
#
loop_
_entity.id
_entity.type
_entity.pdbx_description
1 polymer ?
#
loop_
_entity_poly.entity_id
_entity_poly.type
_entity_poly.pdbx_seq_one_letter_code
_entity_poly.pdbx_strand_id
1 'polypeptide(L)' 'MRKLRSDITREGLARTPHRAFMRAMGLDDAAIQKPMIGVVSMKGEQTPCNMTHGFQVEAA' A
#
# COMPACT_ATOMS: atom_id res chain seq x y z
N MET A 1 -15.26 10.33 -12.64
CA MET A 1 -14.31 9.21 -12.40
C MET A 1 -14.88 8.32 -11.30
N ARG A 2 -14.75 6.99 -11.40
CA ARG A 2 -15.31 6.07 -10.40
C ARG A 2 -14.49 6.17 -9.10
N LYS A 3 -15.17 6.29 -7.95
CA LYS A 3 -14.52 6.30 -6.63
C LYS A 3 -13.79 4.98 -6.39
N LEU A 4 -12.51 5.04 -6.04
CA LEU A 4 -11.68 3.88 -5.73
C LEU A 4 -11.77 3.54 -4.24
N ARG A 5 -11.40 2.32 -3.86
CA ARG A 5 -11.39 1.91 -2.44
C ARG A 5 -10.40 2.74 -1.61
N SER A 6 -9.26 3.11 -2.19
CA SER A 6 -8.25 3.98 -1.55
C SER A 6 -8.80 5.35 -1.13
N ASP A 7 -9.81 5.85 -1.85
CA ASP A 7 -10.42 7.16 -1.60
C ASP A 7 -11.13 7.20 -0.24
N ILE A 8 -11.67 6.07 0.22
CA ILE A 8 -12.33 5.93 1.53
C ILE A 8 -11.36 6.25 2.67
N THR A 9 -10.07 5.92 2.50
CA THR A 9 -9.03 6.04 3.53
C THR A 9 -8.41 7.43 3.57
N ARG A 10 -8.43 8.17 2.46
CA ARG A 10 -7.67 9.44 2.30
C ARG A 10 -8.53 10.69 2.10
N GLU A 11 -9.76 10.56 1.59
CA GLU A 11 -10.62 11.71 1.30
C GLU A 11 -11.45 12.15 2.52
N GLY A 12 -11.69 13.47 2.61
CA GLY A 12 -12.50 14.07 3.66
C GLY A 12 -11.73 14.46 4.90
N LEU A 13 -12.33 15.36 5.68
CA LEU A 13 -11.72 15.95 6.87
C LEU A 13 -11.48 14.89 7.96
N ALA A 14 -12.42 13.96 8.13
CA ALA A 14 -12.30 12.86 9.10
C ALA A 14 -11.11 11.92 8.83
N ARG A 15 -10.55 11.93 7.62
CA ARG A 15 -9.38 11.11 7.23
C ARG A 15 -8.04 11.79 7.43
N THR A 16 -8.02 12.99 8.01
CA THR A 16 -6.78 13.71 8.37
C THR A 16 -5.76 12.88 9.14
N PRO A 17 -6.11 12.11 10.20
CA PRO A 17 -5.13 11.28 10.89
C PRO A 17 -4.56 10.15 10.02
N HIS A 18 -5.33 9.63 9.06
CA HIS A 18 -4.84 8.58 8.15
C HIS A 18 -3.78 9.16 7.22
N ARG A 19 -4.00 10.36 6.67
CA ARG A 19 -2.99 11.06 5.87
C ARG A 19 -1.75 11.43 6.68
N ALA A 20 -1.88 11.73 7.97
CA ALA A 20 -0.73 11.97 8.85
C ALA A 20 0.16 10.71 8.97
N PHE A 21 -0.44 9.53 9.19
CA PHE A 21 0.30 8.26 9.17
C PHE A 21 0.95 7.96 7.81
N MET A 22 0.23 8.21 6.71
CA MET A 22 0.80 8.01 5.36
C MET A 22 2.04 8.88 5.12
N ARG A 23 2.03 10.15 5.58
CA ARG A 23 3.21 11.02 5.50
C ARG A 23 4.35 10.55 6.39
N ALA A 24 4.05 10.04 7.58
CA ALA A 24 5.05 9.45 8.46
C ALA A 24 5.72 8.21 7.84
N MET A 25 5.03 7.48 6.96
CA MET A 25 5.59 6.37 6.18
C MET A 25 6.37 6.84 4.93
N GLY A 26 6.50 8.15 4.69
CA GLY A 26 7.25 8.71 3.57
C GLY A 26 6.44 9.01 2.31
N LEU A 27 5.11 8.91 2.35
CA LEU A 27 4.26 9.28 1.21
C LEU A 27 4.01 10.80 1.19
N ASP A 28 4.32 11.44 0.05
CA ASP A 28 3.95 12.83 -0.19
C ASP A 28 2.49 12.96 -0.66
N ASP A 29 2.02 14.20 -0.82
CA ASP A 29 0.64 14.46 -1.22
C ASP A 29 0.33 13.88 -2.61
N ALA A 30 1.28 13.93 -3.54
CA ALA A 30 1.11 13.37 -4.88
C ALA A 30 0.97 11.83 -4.86
N ALA A 31 1.77 11.15 -4.04
CA ALA A 31 1.70 9.71 -3.84
C ALA A 31 0.39 9.30 -3.15
N ILE A 32 -0.06 10.05 -2.14
CA ILE A 32 -1.35 9.81 -1.48
C ILE A 32 -2.51 9.97 -2.49
N GLN A 33 -2.38 10.81 -3.52
CA GLN A 33 -3.42 10.94 -4.54
C GLN A 33 -3.53 9.75 -5.52
N LYS A 34 -2.50 8.91 -5.61
CA LYS A 34 -2.50 7.74 -6.50
C LYS A 34 -3.38 6.62 -5.93
N PRO A 35 -3.87 5.71 -6.79
CA PRO A 35 -4.47 4.46 -6.33
C PRO A 35 -3.50 3.69 -5.42
N MET A 36 -3.98 3.21 -4.28
CA MET A 36 -3.18 2.41 -3.37
C MET A 36 -3.29 0.93 -3.74
N ILE A 37 -2.17 0.28 -4.03
CA ILE A 37 -2.09 -1.13 -4.40
C ILE A 37 -1.37 -1.88 -3.29
N GLY A 38 -2.04 -2.88 -2.72
CA GLY A 38 -1.41 -3.79 -1.76
C GLY A 38 -0.78 -4.98 -2.50
N VAL A 39 0.54 -5.13 -2.41
CA VAL A 39 1.25 -6.32 -2.89
C VAL A 39 1.38 -7.29 -1.72
N VAL A 40 0.71 -8.43 -1.80
CA VAL A 40 0.65 -9.43 -0.72
C VAL A 40 1.36 -10.70 -1.17
N SER A 41 2.14 -11.29 -0.28
CA SER A 41 2.93 -12.47 -0.57
C SER A 41 3.01 -13.43 0.61
N MET A 42 3.22 -14.70 0.28
CA MET A 42 3.47 -15.77 1.24
C MET A 42 4.97 -16.03 1.44
N LYS A 43 5.85 -15.04 1.24
CA LYS A 43 7.31 -15.21 1.46
C LYS A 43 7.55 -15.90 2.80
N GLY A 44 8.28 -17.01 2.75
CA GLY A 44 8.57 -17.82 3.93
C GLY A 44 9.64 -18.86 3.66
N GLU A 45 10.23 -19.39 4.73
CA GLU A 45 11.34 -20.34 4.69
C GLU A 45 10.93 -21.75 5.12
N GLN A 46 9.63 -21.96 5.42
CA GLN A 46 9.10 -23.25 5.87
C GLN A 46 9.11 -24.31 4.76
N THR A 47 8.97 -23.88 3.49
CA THR A 47 8.91 -24.75 2.32
C THR A 47 9.61 -24.09 1.14
N PRO A 48 10.19 -24.86 0.21
CA PRO A 48 10.89 -24.29 -0.94
C PRO A 48 9.97 -23.51 -1.89
N CYS A 49 8.67 -23.81 -1.92
CA CYS A 49 7.73 -23.15 -2.83
C CYS A 49 7.55 -21.65 -2.54
N ASN A 50 7.83 -21.19 -1.32
CA ASN A 50 7.61 -19.80 -0.92
C ASN A 50 8.90 -18.96 -0.84
N MET A 51 10.07 -19.57 -0.99
CA MET A 51 11.36 -18.89 -0.77
C MET A 51 11.64 -17.80 -1.80
N THR A 52 11.14 -17.96 -3.03
CA THR A 52 11.40 -17.03 -4.14
C THR A 52 10.48 -15.81 -4.14
N HIS A 53 9.44 -15.78 -3.30
CA HIS A 53 8.47 -14.69 -3.36
C HIS A 53 9.03 -13.33 -2.90
N GLY A 54 10.18 -13.29 -2.21
CA GLY A 54 10.80 -12.04 -1.76
C GLY A 54 11.12 -11.10 -2.93
N PHE A 55 11.97 -11.54 -3.86
CA PHE A 55 12.35 -10.73 -5.02
C PHE A 55 11.20 -10.49 -5.99
N GLN A 56 10.20 -11.39 -6.03
CA GLN A 56 9.03 -11.22 -6.89
C GLN A 56 8.13 -10.07 -6.41
N VAL A 57 8.02 -9.86 -5.10
CA VAL A 57 7.27 -8.74 -4.52
C VAL A 57 7.99 -7.42 -4.71
N GLU A 58 9.32 -7.41 -4.59
CA GLU A 58 10.13 -6.20 -4.79
C GLU A 58 10.10 -5.72 -6.26
N ALA A 59 9.94 -6.65 -7.21
CA ALA A 59 9.84 -6.35 -8.63
C ALA A 59 8.43 -5.92 -9.11
N ALA A 60 7.42 -5.98 -8.26
CA ALA A 60 6.02 -5.66 -8.59
C ALA A 60 5.73 -4.15 -8.47
#